data_AF-A0A4Q3N8G3-F1
#
_entry.id   AF-A0A4Q3N8G3-F1
#
_cell.length_a   1.000
_cell.length_b   1.000
_cell.length_c   1.000
_cell.angle_alpha   90.00
_cell.angle_beta   90.00
_cell.angle_gamma   90.00
#
_symmetry.space_group_name_H-M   'P 1'
#
loop_
_entity.id
_entity.type
_entity.pdbx_description
1 polymer ?
#
loop_
_entity_poly.entity_id
_entity_poly.type
_entity_poly.pdbx_seq_one_letter_code
_entity_poly.pdbx_strand_id
1 'polypeptide(L)' 'PTSFSGFSISLTAGSEAEVDRFFNALAEGGQVEMPVGKTFWAQRFGMVRDKFGLGWMVTTAS' A
#
# COMPACT_ATOMS: atom_id res chain seq x y z
N PRO A 1 -0.64 -19.48 -15.10
CA PRO A 1 -0.54 -18.11 -14.52
C PRO A 1 -0.08 -18.18 -13.06
N THR A 2 0.98 -17.46 -12.71
CA THR A 2 1.44 -17.34 -11.32
C THR A 2 0.44 -16.46 -10.56
N SER A 3 -0.12 -16.96 -9.46
CA SER A 3 -1.05 -16.21 -8.61
C SER A 3 -0.35 -15.86 -7.30
N PHE A 4 -0.32 -14.58 -6.95
CA PHE A 4 0.13 -14.12 -5.64
C PHE A 4 -1.05 -14.16 -4.68
N SER A 5 -1.01 -15.09 -3.72
CA SER A 5 -2.08 -15.30 -2.74
C SER A 5 -1.51 -15.69 -1.39
N GLY A 6 -2.18 -15.28 -0.32
CA GLY A 6 -1.81 -15.59 1.07
C GLY A 6 -0.72 -14.69 1.68
N PHE A 7 -0.21 -13.69 0.96
CA PHE A 7 0.77 -12.74 1.49
C PHE A 7 0.65 -11.35 0.87
N SER A 8 1.29 -10.36 1.49
CA SER A 8 1.47 -8.99 0.96
C SER A 8 2.79 -8.42 1.47
N ILE A 9 3.35 -7.45 0.75
CA ILE A 9 4.58 -6.75 1.16
C ILE A 9 4.21 -5.51 1.96
N SER A 10 4.86 -5.30 3.11
CA SER A 10 4.74 -4.07 3.89
C SER A 10 5.86 -3.10 3.54
N LEU A 11 5.50 -1.89 3.11
CA LEU A 11 6.41 -0.79 2.81
C LEU A 11 6.23 0.32 3.87
N THR A 12 7.25 0.51 4.70
CA THR A 12 7.29 1.60 5.69
C THR A 12 8.02 2.80 5.09
N ALA A 13 7.30 3.92 4.94
CA ALA A 13 7.83 5.17 4.40
C ALA A 13 8.29 6.12 5.52
N GLY A 14 9.21 7.04 5.20
CA GLY A 14 9.77 8.00 6.15
C GLY A 14 8.87 9.20 6.43
N SER A 15 7.81 9.41 5.64
CA SER A 15 6.84 10.49 5.84
C SER A 15 5.48 10.17 5.25
N GLU A 16 4.43 10.91 5.66
CA GLU A 16 3.08 10.79 5.09
C GLU A 16 3.05 11.06 3.58
N ALA A 17 3.82 12.05 3.12
CA ALA A 17 3.92 12.38 1.70
C ALA A 17 4.55 11.25 0.88
N GLU A 18 5.50 10.51 1.46
CA GLU A 18 6.06 9.34 0.80
C GLU A 18 5.09 8.17 0.74
N VAL A 19 4.25 7.97 1.77
CA VAL A 19 3.15 6.98 1.71
C VAL A 19 2.24 7.29 0.54
N ASP A 20 1.78 8.53 0.40
CA ASP A 20 0.91 8.93 -0.70
C ASP A 20 1.59 8.73 -2.08
N ARG A 21 2.89 9.09 -2.20
CA ARG A 21 3.66 8.88 -3.43
C ARG A 21 3.74 7.39 -3.81
N PHE A 22 4.12 6.53 -2.87
CA PHE A 22 4.28 5.11 -3.11
C PHE A 22 2.94 4.43 -3.40
N PHE A 23 1.91 4.75 -2.61
CA PHE A 23 0.58 4.22 -2.80
C PHE A 23 0.02 4.58 -4.17
N ASN A 24 0.12 5.85 -4.59
CA ASN A 24 -0.38 6.29 -5.89
C ASN A 24 0.34 5.59 -7.06
N ALA A 25 1.66 5.39 -6.96
CA ALA A 25 2.43 4.67 -7.97
C ALA A 25 2.03 3.18 -8.06
N LEU A 26 1.77 2.53 -6.92
CA LEU A 26 1.31 1.14 -6.88
C LEU A 26 -0.15 0.98 -7.34
N ALA A 27 -0.98 1.98 -7.09
CA ALA A 27 -2.38 2.02 -7.51
C ALA A 27 -2.55 2.27 -9.01
N GLU A 28 -1.52 2.80 -9.70
CA GLU A 28 -1.56 3.03 -11.14
C GLU A 28 -1.71 1.71 -11.92
N GLY A 29 -2.92 1.49 -12.45
CA GLY A 29 -3.29 0.22 -13.11
C GLY A 29 -3.49 -0.95 -12.15
N GLY A 30 -3.49 -0.69 -10.84
CA GLY A 30 -3.79 -1.67 -9.80
C GLY A 30 -5.23 -1.57 -9.31
N GLN A 31 -5.49 -2.21 -8.17
CA GLN A 31 -6.75 -2.20 -7.45
C GLN A 31 -6.53 -1.72 -6.02
N VAL A 32 -7.13 -0.60 -5.67
CA VAL A 32 -7.17 -0.13 -4.28
C VAL A 32 -8.06 -1.08 -3.47
N GLU A 33 -7.44 -1.76 -2.50
CA GLU A 33 -8.16 -2.63 -1.54
C GLU A 33 -8.59 -1.80 -0.32
N MET A 34 -7.75 -0.86 0.11
CA MET A 34 -8.08 0.14 1.12
C MET A 34 -7.42 1.48 0.79
N PRO A 35 -8.19 2.56 0.62
CA PRO A 35 -7.64 3.90 0.38
C PRO A 35 -6.72 4.34 1.53
N VAL A 36 -5.76 5.19 1.20
CA VAL A 36 -4.87 5.75 2.22
C VAL A 36 -5.66 6.63 3.19
N GLY A 37 -5.45 6.41 4.48
CA GLY A 37 -6.01 7.22 5.55
C GLY A 37 -5.31 7.03 6.88
N LYS A 38 -5.73 7.80 7.88
CA LYS A 38 -5.28 7.63 9.27
C LYS A 38 -6.01 6.45 9.91
N THR A 39 -5.27 5.62 10.64
CA THR A 39 -5.81 4.49 11.40
C THR A 39 -5.50 4.68 12.89
N PHE A 40 -6.00 3.80 13.76
CA PHE A 40 -5.68 3.87 15.19
C PHE A 40 -4.22 3.53 15.50
N TRP A 41 -3.50 2.94 14.54
CA TRP A 41 -2.11 2.45 14.72
C TRP A 41 -1.08 3.17 13.83
N ALA A 42 -1.51 3.93 12.81
CA ALA A 42 -0.63 4.66 11.91
C ALA A 42 -1.23 6.01 11.50
N GLN A 43 -0.37 7.04 11.34
CA GLN A 43 -0.81 8.34 10.83
C GLN A 43 -1.29 8.23 9.38
N ARG A 44 -0.64 7.36 8.59
CA ARG A 44 -0.98 7.12 7.19
C ARG A 44 -0.81 5.65 6.88
N PHE A 45 -1.87 5.00 6.40
CA PHE A 45 -1.88 3.58 6.02
C PHE A 45 -2.84 3.33 4.86
N GLY A 46 -2.47 2.45 3.93
CA GLY A 46 -3.32 2.03 2.82
C GLY A 46 -2.93 0.65 2.27
N MET A 47 -3.84 0.03 1.53
CA MET A 47 -3.65 -1.28 0.91
C MET A 47 -4.00 -1.26 -0.58
N VAL A 48 -3.14 -1.83 -1.41
CA VAL A 48 -3.30 -1.84 -2.85
C VAL A 48 -2.75 -3.13 -3.44
N ARG A 49 -3.44 -3.67 -4.42
CA ARG A 49 -2.90 -4.70 -5.30
C ARG A 49 -2.38 -4.03 -6.55
N ASP A 50 -1.11 -4.19 -6.87
CA ASP A 50 -0.53 -3.52 -8.04
C ASP A 50 -1.00 -4.16 -9.37
N LYS A 51 -0.60 -3.56 -10.49
CA LYS A 51 -0.95 -4.03 -11.85
C LYS A 51 -0.43 -5.44 -12.19
N PHE A 52 0.47 -6.00 -11.39
CA PHE A 52 1.00 -7.35 -11.55
C PHE A 52 0.28 -8.36 -10.64
N GLY A 53 -0.65 -7.90 -9.80
CA GLY A 53 -1.44 -8.72 -8.89
C GLY A 53 -0.81 -8.93 -7.52
N LEU A 54 0.30 -8.26 -7.18
CA LEU A 54 0.96 -8.37 -5.87
C LEU A 54 0.30 -7.42 -4.86
N GLY A 55 0.02 -7.92 -3.66
CA GLY A 55 -0.56 -7.14 -2.57
C GLY A 55 0.49 -6.31 -1.81
N TRP A 56 0.16 -5.07 -1.52
CA TRP A 56 0.99 -4.09 -0.80
C TRP A 56 0.23 -3.45 0.35
N MET A 57 0.94 -3.26 1.46
CA MET A 57 0.57 -2.40 2.57
C MET A 57 1.57 -1.25 2.63
N VAL A 58 1.11 0.00 2.62
CA VAL A 58 2.00 1.17 2.71
C VAL A 58 1.67 1.93 3.98
N THR A 59 2.67 2.22 4.81
CA THR A 59 2.49 2.85 6.12
C THR A 59 3.58 3.87 6.42
N THR A 60 3.31 4.87 7.26
CA THR A 60 4.36 5.67 7.91
C THR A 60 5.04 4.85 9.02
N ALA A 61 6.33 5.11 9.26
CA ALA A 61 6.96 4.73 10.53
C ALA A 61 6.27 5.45 11.70
N SER A 62 5.99 4.71 12.78
CA SER A 62 5.44 5.25 14.03
C SER A 62 6.49 6.02 14.83
#